data_AF-A0A3C0CSC6-F1
#
_entry.id   AF-A0A3C0CSC6-F1
#
_cell.length_a   1.000
_cell.length_b   1.000
_cell.length_c   1.000
_cell.angle_alpha   90.00
_cell.angle_beta   90.00
_cell.angle_gamma   90.00
#
_symmetry.space_group_name_H-M   'P 1'
#
loop_
_entity.id
_entity.type
_entity.pdbx_description
1 polymer ?
#
loop_
_entity_poly.entity_id
_entity_poly.type
_entity_poly.pdbx_seq_one_letter_code
_entity_poly.pdbx_strand_id
1 'polypeptide(L)' 'MGNVRVYELAKELKLTNHELIDALKGMGIEVKSHSSSLDSDMVAKVKENIKG' A
#
# COMPACT_ATOMS: atom_id res chain seq x y z
N MET A 1 15.15 5.04 4.44
CA MET A 1 14.34 5.57 5.56
C MET A 1 13.22 6.39 4.95
N GLY A 2 12.04 5.79 4.79
CA GLY A 2 10.90 6.44 4.14
C GLY A 2 9.73 5.48 4.19
N ASN A 3 9.04 5.48 5.32
CA ASN A 3 7.88 4.63 5.53
C ASN A 3 6.65 5.44 5.14
N VAL A 4 5.92 4.99 4.11
CA VAL A 4 4.70 5.67 3.64
C VAL A 4 3.51 5.02 4.30
N ARG A 5 2.53 5.78 4.79
CA ARG A 5 1.33 5.17 5.37
C ARG A 5 0.39 4.68 4.27
N VAL A 6 -0.34 3.60 4.55
CA VAL A 6 -1.31 3.00 3.62
C VAL A 6 -2.26 4.07 3.06
N TYR A 7 -2.83 4.96 3.90
CA TYR A 7 -3.73 6.01 3.40
C TYR A 7 -3.07 7.03 2.47
N GLU A 8 -1.76 7.29 2.61
CA GLU A 8 -1.03 8.23 1.75
C GLU A 8 -0.78 7.60 0.39
N LEU A 9 -0.35 6.34 0.39
CA LEU A 9 -0.17 5.58 -0.83
C LEU A 9 -1.49 5.40 -1.58
N ALA A 10 -2.59 5.15 -0.86
CA ALA A 10 -3.92 5.01 -1.45
C ALA A 10 -4.33 6.30 -2.17
N LYS A 11 -4.13 7.47 -1.52
CA LYS A 11 -4.38 8.78 -2.13
C LYS A 11 -3.52 9.03 -3.36
N GLU A 12 -2.23 8.69 -3.30
CA GLU A 12 -1.31 8.89 -4.42
C GLU A 12 -1.69 8.03 -5.63
N LEU A 13 -2.12 6.80 -5.38
CA LEU A 13 -2.59 5.85 -6.39
C LEU A 13 -4.05 6.06 -6.80
N LYS A 14 -4.74 7.06 -6.21
CA LYS A 14 -6.18 7.31 -6.39
C LYS A 14 -7.05 6.08 -6.12
N LEU A 15 -6.60 5.23 -5.21
CA LEU A 15 -7.34 4.07 -4.74
C LEU A 15 -8.03 4.37 -3.43
N THR A 16 -9.08 3.60 -3.14
CA THR A 16 -9.65 3.59 -1.81
C THR A 16 -8.70 2.88 -0.83
N ASN A 17 -8.78 3.24 0.46
CA ASN A 17 -8.02 2.54 1.50
C ASN A 17 -8.30 1.03 1.49
N HIS A 18 -9.54 0.63 1.15
CA HIS A 18 -9.93 -0.77 1.07
C HIS A 18 -9.18 -1.48 -0.07
N GLU A 19 -9.22 -0.95 -1.29
CA GLU A 19 -8.52 -1.55 -2.44
C GLU A 19 -7.03 -1.72 -2.19
N LEU A 20 -6.39 -0.71 -1.59
CA LEU A 20 -4.98 -0.81 -1.26
C LEU A 20 -4.71 -1.89 -0.20
N ILE A 21 -5.53 -1.96 0.85
CA ILE A 21 -5.41 -3.00 1.88
C ILE A 21 -5.61 -4.40 1.28
N ASP A 22 -6.56 -4.54 0.35
CA ASP A 22 -6.82 -5.81 -0.31
C ASP A 22 -5.66 -6.24 -1.21
N ALA A 23 -5.10 -5.29 -2.00
CA ALA A 23 -3.90 -5.52 -2.79
C ALA A 23 -2.71 -5.93 -1.90
N LEU A 24 -2.51 -5.26 -0.77
CA LEU A 24 -1.48 -5.60 0.21
C LEU A 24 -1.67 -7.02 0.76
N LYS A 25 -2.90 -7.40 1.13
CA LYS A 25 -3.23 -8.75 1.57
C LYS A 25 -2.96 -9.80 0.48
N GLY A 26 -3.32 -9.51 -0.76
CA GLY A 26 -3.05 -10.39 -1.91
C GLY A 26 -1.56 -10.64 -2.15
N MET A 27 -0.70 -9.69 -1.77
CA MET A 27 0.76 -9.81 -1.82
C MET A 27 1.36 -10.48 -0.57
N GLY A 28 0.54 -10.91 0.39
CA GLY A 28 0.99 -11.46 1.68
C GLY A 28 1.49 -10.39 2.67
N ILE A 29 1.19 -9.11 2.43
CA ILE A 29 1.55 -7.99 3.31
C ILE A 29 0.38 -7.72 4.26
N GLU A 30 0.56 -8.12 5.52
CA GLU A 30 -0.48 -7.95 6.52
C GLU A 30 -0.38 -6.56 7.18
N VAL A 31 -1.36 -5.70 6.92
CA VAL A 31 -1.47 -4.36 7.53
C VAL A 31 -2.61 -4.33 8.55
N LYS A 32 -2.35 -3.70 9.70
CA LYS A 32 -3.33 -3.61 10.79
C LYS A 32 -4.46 -2.63 10.48
N SER A 33 -4.12 -1.48 9.85
CA SER A 33 -5.08 -0.42 9.52
C SER A 33 -4.54 0.47 8.39
N HIS A 34 -5.37 1.40 7.91
CA HIS A 34 -4.97 2.46 6.97
C HIS A 34 -3.83 3.37 7.47
N SER A 35 -3.56 3.40 8.78
CA SER A 35 -2.41 4.12 9.37
C SER A 35 -1.14 3.27 9.48
N SER A 36 -1.17 2.00 9.07
CA SER A 36 0.03 1.17 8.99
C SER A 36 1.03 1.79 8.04
N SER A 37 2.31 1.69 8.41
CA SER A 37 3.41 2.18 7.60
C SER A 37 3.94 1.05 6.71
N LEU A 38 4.22 1.39 5.46
CA LEU A 38 4.78 0.50 4.45
C LEU A 38 6.22 0.92 4.18
N ASP A 39 7.11 -0.06 4.16
CA ASP A 39 8.49 0.14 3.75
C ASP A 39 8.58 0.46 2.25
N SER A 40 9.68 1.09 1.86
CA SER A 40 9.89 1.50 0.47
C SER A 40 9.83 0.32 -0.53
N ASP A 41 10.25 -0.88 -0.12
CA ASP A 41 10.14 -2.12 -0.93
C ASP A 41 8.68 -2.53 -1.17
N MET A 42 7.85 -2.46 -0.12
CA MET A 42 6.41 -2.76 -0.21
C MET A 42 5.71 -1.75 -1.10
N VAL A 43 6.02 -0.46 -0.94
CA VAL A 43 5.47 0.61 -1.76
C VAL A 43 5.82 0.40 -3.24
N ALA A 44 7.06 0.03 -3.55
CA ALA A 44 7.49 -0.24 -4.91
C ALA A 44 6.68 -1.39 -5.53
N LYS A 45 6.60 -2.55 -4.85
CA LYS A 45 5.81 -3.70 -5.32
C LYS A 45 4.35 -3.36 -5.56
N VAL A 46 3.74 -2.63 -4.65
CA VAL A 46 2.33 -2.25 -4.76
C VAL A 46 2.10 -1.31 -5.95
N LYS A 47 2.99 -0.34 -6.14
CA LYS A 47 2.96 0.57 -7.30
C LYS A 47 3.15 -0.18 -8.62
N GLU A 48 4.05 -1.16 -8.66
CA GLU A 48 4.26 -1.99 -9.85
C GLU A 48 3.03 -2.86 -10.16
N ASN A 49 2.40 -3.43 -9.13
CA ASN A 49 1.22 -4.28 -9.31
C ASN A 49 -0.01 -3.50 -9.81
N ILE A 50 -0.17 -2.23 -9.39
CA ILE A 50 -1.31 -1.37 -9.76
C ILE A 50 -1.10 -0.67 -11.11
N LYS A 51 0.15 -0.41 -11.50
CA LYS A 51 0.48 0.18 -12.82
C LYS A 51 0.55 -0.85 -13.95
N GLY A 52 0.42 -2.14 -13.63
CA GLY A 52 0.39 -3.25 -14.58
C GLY A 52 -0.95 -3.40 -15.29
#